data_AF-A0A929PJA5-F1
#
_entry.id   AF-A0A929PJA5-F1
#
_cell.length_a   1.000
_cell.length_b   1.000
_cell.length_c   1.000
_cell.angle_alpha   90.00
_cell.angle_beta   90.00
_cell.angle_gamma   90.00
#
_symmetry.space_group_name_H-M   'P 1'
#
loop_
_entity.id
_entity.type
_entity.pdbx_description
1 polymer ?
#
loop_
_entity_poly.entity_id
_entity_poly.type
_entity_poly.pdbx_seq_one_letter_code
_entity_poly.pdbx_strand_id
1 'polypeptide(L)'
;MDTIMILKVGDESEIVSFAEESPFPKNIKPDIFESLLTLVMEMAYEGREGRPIGTTFVLGDHRKVLQYSHQLIFNPFQGHPEDILHITKPEVRETLKEFSSIDGAFIIRDDGVVLAAGRYLNAA
;
A
#
# COMPACT_ATOMS: atom_id res chain seq x y z
N MET A 1 -11.74 -0.84 -17.87
CA MET A 1 -11.43 0.60 -17.89
C MET A 1 -10.26 0.74 -16.95
N ASP A 2 -9.10 1.07 -17.49
CA ASP A 2 -7.91 1.28 -16.68
C ASP A 2 -7.80 2.79 -16.46
N THR A 3 -7.80 3.21 -15.19
CA THR A 3 -7.72 4.62 -14.80
C THR A 3 -6.33 4.88 -14.23
N ILE A 4 -5.60 5.83 -14.81
CA ILE A 4 -4.38 6.37 -14.23
C ILE A 4 -4.73 7.72 -13.64
N MET A 5 -4.49 7.90 -12.34
CA MET A 5 -4.68 9.16 -11.64
C MET A 5 -3.31 9.64 -11.16
N ILE A 6 -2.96 10.88 -11.50
CA ILE A 6 -1.76 11.56 -11.00
C ILE A 6 -2.25 12.55 -9.95
N LEU A 7 -1.73 12.43 -8.74
CA LEU A 7 -2.08 13.30 -7.61
C LEU A 7 -0.86 14.09 -7.20
N LYS A 8 -0.97 15.41 -7.22
CA LYS A 8 0.04 16.29 -6.67
C LYS A 8 -0.35 16.69 -5.25
N VAL A 9 0.27 16.03 -4.28
CA VAL A 9 -0.06 16.29 -2.88
C VAL A 9 0.36 17.71 -2.49
N GLY A 10 -0.62 18.49 -2.03
CA GLY A 10 -0.46 19.91 -1.68
C GLY A 10 -1.35 20.87 -2.49
N ASP A 11 -2.06 20.37 -3.51
CA ASP A 11 -3.10 21.12 -4.22
C ASP A 11 -4.49 20.72 -3.67
N GLU A 12 -5.13 21.61 -2.91
CA GLU A 12 -6.41 21.36 -2.22
C GLU A 12 -7.55 21.01 -3.20
N SER A 13 -7.41 21.39 -4.47
CA SER A 13 -8.41 21.19 -5.51
C SER A 13 -8.55 19.74 -5.98
N GLU A 14 -7.48 18.93 -5.91
CA GLU A 14 -7.49 17.54 -6.40
C GLU A 14 -8.12 16.57 -5.38
N ILE A 15 -7.99 16.87 -4.07
CA ILE A 15 -8.53 16.06 -2.97
C ILE A 15 -10.07 16.10 -2.96
N VAL A 16 -10.67 17.25 -3.30
CA VAL A 16 -12.13 17.46 -3.28
C VAL A 16 -12.85 16.62 -4.35
N SER A 17 -12.19 16.28 -5.45
CA SER A 17 -12.76 15.45 -6.52
C SER A 17 -13.14 14.02 -6.09
N PHE A 18 -12.61 13.53 -4.96
CA PHE A 18 -12.93 12.21 -4.40
C PHE A 18 -14.33 12.12 -3.76
N ALA A 19 -15.00 13.25 -3.52
CA ALA A 19 -16.23 13.29 -2.74
C ALA A 19 -17.53 13.16 -3.57
N GLU A 20 -17.49 13.37 -4.89
CA GLU A 20 -18.71 13.52 -5.71
C GLU A 20 -19.27 12.21 -6.32
N GLU A 21 -18.43 11.18 -6.50
CA GLU A 21 -18.82 9.78 -6.77
C GLU A 21 -17.86 8.88 -5.99
N SER A 22 -18.32 7.81 -5.31
CA SER A 22 -17.41 6.97 -4.51
C SER A 22 -16.29 6.41 -5.43
N PRO A 23 -15.07 6.96 -5.37
CA PRO A 23 -13.99 6.62 -6.29
C PRO A 23 -13.33 5.30 -5.87
N PHE A 24 -13.81 4.72 -4.77
CA PHE A 24 -13.30 3.53 -4.17
C PHE A 24 -13.86 2.30 -4.86
N PRO A 25 -13.01 1.32 -5.23
CA PRO A 25 -13.48 -0.01 -5.61
C PRO A 25 -14.45 -0.51 -4.54
N LYS A 26 -15.62 -1.03 -4.94
CA LYS A 26 -16.72 -1.42 -4.03
C LYS A 26 -16.33 -2.32 -2.87
N ASN A 27 -15.19 -3.00 -3.01
CA ASN A 27 -14.64 -4.01 -2.13
C ASN A 27 -13.56 -3.46 -1.17
N ILE A 28 -13.13 -2.20 -1.31
CA ILE A 28 -12.18 -1.56 -0.38
C ILE A 28 -12.95 -0.58 0.50
N LYS A 29 -12.83 -0.73 1.82
CA LYS A 29 -13.42 0.20 2.78
C LYS A 29 -12.65 1.53 2.77
N PRO A 30 -13.31 2.70 2.82
CA PRO A 30 -12.66 4.01 2.87
C PRO A 30 -11.58 4.10 3.96
N ASP A 31 -11.88 3.64 5.19
CA ASP A 31 -10.94 3.67 6.31
C ASP A 31 -9.61 2.93 6.04
N ILE A 32 -9.64 1.86 5.23
CA ILE A 32 -8.43 1.09 4.87
C ILE A 32 -7.59 1.87 3.87
N PHE A 33 -8.23 2.47 2.87
CA PHE A 33 -7.56 3.33 1.92
C PHE A 33 -6.97 4.56 2.62
N GLU A 34 -7.73 5.23 3.48
CA GLU A 34 -7.27 6.35 4.28
C GLU A 34 -6.08 5.95 5.16
N SER A 35 -6.16 4.81 5.85
CA SER A 35 -5.07 4.30 6.69
C SER A 35 -3.78 4.07 5.89
N LEU A 36 -3.89 3.54 4.67
CA LEU A 36 -2.75 3.35 3.78
C LEU A 36 -2.23 4.70 3.24
N LEU A 37 -3.13 5.58 2.79
CA LEU A 37 -2.76 6.89 2.26
C LEU A 37 -2.04 7.73 3.30
N THR A 38 -2.51 7.75 4.55
CA THR A 38 -1.84 8.40 5.67
C THR A 38 -0.43 7.84 5.87
N LEU A 39 -0.24 6.51 5.83
CA LEU A 39 1.09 5.91 5.94
C LEU A 39 2.01 6.34 4.78
N VAL A 40 1.50 6.34 3.54
CA VAL A 40 2.29 6.79 2.37
C VAL A 40 2.67 8.26 2.52
N MET A 41 1.77 9.10 3.04
CA MET A 41 2.02 10.52 3.29
C MET A 41 3.08 10.75 4.37
N GLU A 42 3.01 10.01 5.48
CA GLU A 42 4.05 10.02 6.52
C GLU A 42 5.41 9.67 5.90
N MET A 43 5.48 8.57 5.13
CA MET A 43 6.71 8.11 4.47
C MET A 43 7.25 9.12 3.44
N ALA A 44 6.36 9.78 2.69
CA ALA A 44 6.74 10.79 1.71
C ALA A 44 7.32 12.05 2.37
N TYR A 45 6.79 12.44 3.53
CA TYR A 45 7.23 13.62 4.27
C TYR A 45 8.50 13.37 5.10
N GLU A 46 8.51 12.29 5.88
CA GLU A 46 9.63 11.95 6.77
C GLU A 46 10.84 11.41 5.98
N GLY A 47 10.56 10.71 4.86
CA GLY A 47 11.55 9.87 4.21
C GLY A 47 12.08 8.80 5.18
N ARG A 48 13.24 8.23 4.86
CA ARG A 48 14.00 7.38 5.79
C ARG A 48 15.38 7.95 5.95
N GLU A 49 15.77 8.22 7.19
CA GLU A 49 17.08 8.80 7.51
C GLU A 49 17.36 10.09 6.70
N GLY A 50 16.29 10.87 6.45
CA GLY A 50 16.35 12.10 5.66
C GLY A 50 16.48 11.91 4.14
N ARG A 51 16.28 10.68 3.63
CA ARG A 51 16.30 10.38 2.19
C ARG A 51 14.90 10.06 1.66
N PRO A 52 14.59 10.48 0.41
CA PRO A 52 13.35 10.08 -0.24
C PRO A 52 13.29 8.56 -0.42
N ILE A 53 12.14 7.95 -0.12
CA ILE A 53 11.89 6.54 -0.32
C ILE A 53 10.92 6.37 -1.48
N GLY A 54 11.31 5.60 -2.49
CA GLY A 54 10.37 5.06 -3.48
C GLY A 54 9.83 3.74 -3.00
N THR A 55 8.51 3.58 -2.94
CA THR A 55 7.89 2.31 -2.57
C THR A 55 6.59 2.10 -3.34
N THR A 56 6.23 0.84 -3.59
CA THR A 56 5.00 0.48 -4.30
C THR A 56 4.06 -0.27 -3.38
N PHE A 57 2.81 0.19 -3.29
CA PHE A 57 1.74 -0.51 -2.59
C PHE A 57 0.68 -0.97 -3.59
N VAL A 58 0.21 -2.20 -3.43
CA VAL A 58 -0.95 -2.73 -4.13
C VAL A 58 -2.03 -3.05 -3.10
N LEU A 59 -3.19 -2.41 -3.22
CA LEU A 59 -4.34 -2.60 -2.34
C LEU A 59 -5.47 -3.31 -3.09
N GLY A 60 -5.93 -4.44 -2.56
CA GLY A 60 -7.01 -5.21 -3.16
C GLY A 60 -6.56 -6.15 -4.29
N ASP A 61 -7.52 -6.89 -4.85
CA ASP A 61 -7.34 -7.98 -5.85
C ASP A 61 -6.11 -8.88 -5.60
N HIS A 62 -5.80 -9.12 -4.33
CA HIS A 62 -4.55 -9.73 -3.89
C HIS A 62 -4.32 -11.11 -4.51
N ARG A 63 -5.40 -11.90 -4.73
CA ARG A 63 -5.31 -13.22 -5.38
C ARG A 63 -4.72 -13.12 -6.79
N LYS A 64 -5.24 -12.19 -7.61
CA LYS A 64 -4.74 -11.96 -8.96
C LYS A 64 -3.34 -11.40 -8.94
N VAL A 65 -3.08 -10.41 -8.08
CA VAL A 65 -1.76 -9.79 -7.96
C VAL A 65 -0.70 -10.81 -7.54
N LEU A 66 -0.99 -11.68 -6.57
CA LEU A 66 -0.09 -12.76 -6.15
C LEU A 66 0.14 -13.79 -7.26
N GLN A 67 -0.87 -14.08 -8.10
CA GLN A 67 -0.69 -14.96 -9.26
C GLN A 67 0.23 -14.36 -10.32
N TYR A 68 0.18 -13.04 -10.54
CA TYR A 68 1.01 -12.31 -11.52
C TYR A 68 2.22 -11.62 -10.88
N SER A 69 2.74 -12.14 -9.78
CA SER A 69 3.97 -11.66 -9.17
C SER A 69 4.81 -12.81 -8.63
N HIS A 70 6.07 -12.54 -8.31
CA HIS A 70 6.92 -13.48 -7.59
C HIS A 70 7.71 -12.81 -6.49
N GLN A 71 8.12 -13.60 -5.51
CA GLN A 71 8.83 -13.14 -4.33
C GLN A 71 10.31 -12.87 -4.67
N LEU A 72 10.81 -11.66 -4.42
CA LEU A 72 12.24 -11.32 -4.63
C LEU A 72 13.10 -11.66 -3.40
N ILE A 73 12.56 -11.42 -2.21
CA ILE A 73 13.21 -11.63 -0.91
C ILE A 73 12.27 -12.38 0.04
N PHE A 74 12.75 -12.93 1.16
CA PHE A 74 11.84 -13.57 2.12
C PHE A 74 10.72 -12.63 2.55
N ASN A 75 9.47 -13.12 2.56
CA ASN A 75 8.32 -12.33 2.97
C ASN A 75 8.27 -12.25 4.51
N PRO A 76 8.47 -11.06 5.12
CA PRO A 76 8.48 -10.91 6.58
C PRO A 76 7.09 -11.07 7.22
N PHE A 77 6.00 -11.00 6.44
CA PHE A 77 4.64 -11.11 6.96
C PHE A 77 4.12 -12.55 6.95
N GLN A 78 4.79 -13.46 6.27
CA GLN A 78 4.33 -14.84 6.12
C GLN A 78 4.43 -15.60 7.45
N GLY A 79 3.34 -16.25 7.84
CA GLY A 79 3.29 -17.08 9.05
C GLY A 79 2.91 -16.34 10.33
N HIS A 80 2.67 -15.03 10.25
CA HIS A 80 2.17 -14.23 11.36
C HIS A 80 0.63 -14.21 11.41
N PRO A 81 0.02 -14.11 12.60
CA PRO A 81 -1.42 -13.94 12.73
C PRO A 81 -1.96 -12.69 12.03
N GLU A 82 -3.08 -12.78 11.33
CA GLU A 82 -3.60 -11.67 10.53
C GLU A 82 -3.99 -10.43 11.38
N ASP A 83 -4.40 -10.64 12.64
CA ASP A 83 -4.81 -9.58 13.56
C ASP A 83 -3.66 -8.62 13.91
N ILE A 84 -2.43 -9.13 13.92
CA ILE A 84 -1.23 -8.31 14.12
C ILE A 84 -0.67 -7.74 12.81
N LEU A 85 -1.15 -8.19 11.65
CA LEU A 85 -0.69 -7.76 10.32
C LEU A 85 -1.56 -6.67 9.67
N HIS A 86 -2.54 -6.16 10.42
CA HIS A 86 -3.48 -5.17 9.92
C HIS A 86 -2.82 -3.78 9.81
N ILE A 87 -3.11 -3.03 8.73
CA ILE A 87 -2.49 -1.73 8.40
C ILE A 87 -2.71 -0.62 9.46
N THR A 88 -3.71 -0.80 10.33
CA THR A 88 -4.01 0.12 11.44
C THR A 88 -3.15 -0.15 12.67
N LYS A 89 -2.38 -1.24 12.70
CA LYS A 89 -1.47 -1.57 13.80
C LYS A 89 -0.18 -0.76 13.68
N PRO A 90 0.23 -0.03 14.74
CA PRO A 90 1.48 0.72 14.74
C PRO A 90 2.70 -0.16 14.39
N GLU A 91 2.73 -1.39 14.89
CA GLU A 91 3.84 -2.32 14.71
C GLU A 91 4.04 -2.68 13.22
N VAL A 92 2.94 -2.91 12.49
CA VAL A 92 2.97 -3.19 11.05
C VAL A 92 3.38 -1.95 10.26
N ARG A 93 2.88 -0.77 10.66
CA ARG A 93 3.25 0.48 10.00
C ARG A 93 4.75 0.74 10.09
N GLU A 94 5.35 0.56 11.27
CA GLU A 94 6.81 0.67 11.43
C GLU A 94 7.56 -0.39 10.62
N THR A 95 7.05 -1.63 10.61
CA THR A 95 7.61 -2.72 9.80
C THR A 95 7.57 -2.39 8.29
N LEU A 96 6.47 -1.81 7.79
CA LEU A 96 6.35 -1.34 6.40
C LEU A 96 7.37 -0.23 6.10
N LYS A 97 7.54 0.74 7.01
CA LYS A 97 8.55 1.80 6.91
C LYS A 97 9.96 1.18 6.85
N GLU A 98 10.26 0.19 7.69
CA GLU A 98 11.56 -0.48 7.72
C GLU A 98 11.88 -1.25 6.42
N PHE A 99 10.88 -1.90 5.83
CA PHE A 99 11.06 -2.66 4.59
C PHE A 99 10.84 -1.84 3.31
N SER A 100 10.47 -0.57 3.42
CA SER A 100 10.14 0.29 2.27
C SER A 100 11.30 0.59 1.32
N SER A 101 12.54 0.39 1.78
CA SER A 101 13.73 0.54 0.96
C SER A 101 14.08 -0.71 0.14
N ILE A 102 13.30 -1.79 0.27
CA ILE A 102 13.54 -3.04 -0.44
C ILE A 102 12.84 -3.00 -1.80
N ASP A 103 13.45 -3.64 -2.79
CA ASP A 103 12.88 -3.78 -4.12
C ASP A 103 11.58 -4.60 -4.11
N GLY A 104 10.55 -4.05 -4.75
CA GLY A 104 9.27 -4.71 -4.98
C GLY A 104 8.09 -4.02 -4.30
N ALA A 105 6.92 -4.59 -4.50
CA ALA A 105 5.67 -4.08 -3.98
C ALA A 105 5.28 -4.73 -2.66
N PHE A 106 4.61 -3.96 -1.81
CA PHE A 106 3.78 -4.46 -0.72
C PHE A 106 2.40 -4.82 -1.25
N ILE A 107 1.88 -5.97 -0.83
CA ILE A 107 0.54 -6.44 -1.20
C ILE A 107 -0.34 -6.38 0.05
N ILE A 108 -1.40 -5.59 -0.01
CA ILE A 108 -2.37 -5.38 1.07
C ILE A 108 -3.73 -5.89 0.59
N ARG A 109 -4.34 -6.75 1.40
CA ARG A 109 -5.68 -7.27 1.16
C ARG A 109 -6.72 -6.16 1.29
N ASP A 110 -7.88 -6.36 0.67
CA ASP A 110 -8.98 -5.39 0.66
C ASP A 110 -9.52 -5.03 2.06
N ASP A 111 -9.32 -5.90 3.04
CA ASP A 111 -9.64 -5.67 4.44
C ASP A 111 -8.51 -5.02 5.28
N GLY A 112 -7.35 -4.74 4.69
CA GLY A 112 -6.23 -4.06 5.35
C GLY A 112 -5.15 -4.96 5.92
N VAL A 113 -5.22 -6.28 5.74
CA VAL A 113 -4.14 -7.20 6.14
C VAL A 113 -2.98 -7.12 5.15
N VAL A 114 -1.77 -6.91 5.64
CA VAL A 114 -0.54 -6.95 4.83
C VAL A 114 -0.15 -8.40 4.56
N LEU A 115 -0.07 -8.78 3.29
CA LEU A 115 0.19 -10.16 2.88
C LEU A 115 1.65 -10.39 2.51
N ALA A 116 2.30 -9.41 1.87
CA ALA A 116 3.66 -9.56 1.37
C ALA A 116 4.43 -8.24 1.27
N ALA A 117 5.75 -8.32 1.44
CA ALA A 117 6.72 -7.32 0.99
C ALA A 117 7.54 -7.87 -0.18
N GLY A 118 8.21 -7.03 -0.96
CA GLY A 118 9.24 -7.46 -1.93
C GLY A 118 8.71 -8.32 -3.07
N ARG A 119 7.49 -8.03 -3.55
CA ARG A 119 6.90 -8.72 -4.72
C ARG A 119 7.29 -8.02 -6.01
N TYR A 120 7.91 -8.74 -6.94
CA TYR A 120 8.08 -8.27 -8.31
C TYR A 120 6.78 -8.48 -9.08
N LEU A 121 6.20 -7.39 -9.59
CA LEU A 121 4.97 -7.43 -10.39
C LEU A 121 5.35 -7.74 -11.84
N ASN A 122 4.83 -8.85 -12.38
CA ASN A 122 5.11 -9.23 -13.76
C ASN A 122 4.26 -8.37 -14.71
N ALA A 123 4.86 -7.92 -15.82
CA ALA A 123 4.08 -7.50 -16.98
C ALA A 123 3.45 -8.76 -17.59
N ALA A 124 2.12 -8.76 -17.73
CA ALA A 124 1.37 -9.81 -18.42
C ALA A 124 1.39 -9.59 -19.94
#